data_AF-A0A7K2EVY7-F1
#
_entry.id   AF-A0A7K2EVY7-F1
#
_cell.length_a   1.000
_cell.length_b   1.000
_cell.length_c   1.000
_cell.angle_alpha   90.00
_cell.angle_beta   90.00
_cell.angle_gamma   90.00
#
_symmetry.space_group_name_H-M   'P 1'
#
loop_
_entity.id
_entity.type
_entity.pdbx_description
1 polymer ?
#
loop_
_entity_poly.entity_id
_entity_poly.type
_entity_poly.pdbx_seq_one_letter_code
_entity_poly.pdbx_strand_id
1 'polypeptide(L)'
;MSFFPSPFESPSFRLAWLAGLSKKLLGAGSKNEVLDLIGDALSVPEPGGDPGTLERLADLYRGQVGPVGSVFDQVDRVGRKGLPEVWVGDTSVLASAAVNAAGRAATQMSEAFHGCATVLLTLADAIGAAQRKDERGRGQLLEQRKLLGGKDGFFDDLHENDEEEWDRKNAAHFGSYAVDLMHEAVSDAQEATRIAARDLNKWAAEARAGKMETSELTSVDKLMLADTGVAGADAELNEILKAAELERASARMDLLSLDDEMAMERMLAKSETPQERAYLMKALAAGHSVAEIEEFQGKIHGKDPDWMRRHLTPVVTEADSMDDEGLAPDGSNNNKDYATFDGQRWVQGGDGSEGTCVASSTVTSRAMVDPLYALDLTGGPDGQQDDPEAFKQRLVAEQHRLHTEGDGGENWGGMGPEGQERINDSTVGSATGSDYERQDLDSAADRRAVLTEVEKSVAQGRPVPVDVSGEEGAHAMTIIAQEGDMLQVYNPWGSTTWVSEDDFINGHMGKASSSDLPDAYSVYLPR
;
A
#
# COMPACT_ATOMS: atom_id res chain seq x y z
N MET A 1 38.05 6.05 -7.82
CA MET A 1 36.60 6.09 -7.59
C MET A 1 36.19 4.65 -7.28
N SER A 2 36.06 4.33 -5.99
CA SER A 2 35.61 2.99 -5.57
C SER A 2 34.09 2.97 -5.64
N PHE A 3 33.54 2.18 -6.55
CA PHE A 3 32.10 1.97 -6.78
C PHE A 3 31.52 0.88 -5.88
N PHE A 4 32.02 0.74 -4.65
CA PHE A 4 31.41 -0.14 -3.67
C PHE A 4 30.65 0.72 -2.66
N PRO A 5 29.32 0.57 -2.56
CA PRO A 5 28.54 1.27 -1.54
C PRO A 5 29.12 0.91 -0.17
N SER A 6 29.28 1.91 0.69
CA SER A 6 29.71 1.66 2.06
C SER A 6 28.70 0.72 2.72
N PRO A 7 29.10 -0.28 3.52
CA PRO A 7 28.13 -1.13 4.23
C PRO A 7 27.18 -0.31 5.13
N PHE A 8 27.59 0.91 5.51
CA PHE A 8 26.75 1.86 6.25
C PHE A 8 25.70 2.59 5.40
N GLU A 9 25.64 2.39 4.09
CA GLU A 9 24.52 2.88 3.27
C GLU A 9 23.23 2.11 3.58
N SER A 10 23.34 0.86 4.05
CA SER A 10 22.20 0.10 4.56
C SER A 10 21.73 0.66 5.92
N PRO A 11 20.47 1.14 6.03
CA PRO A 11 19.92 1.64 7.29
C PRO A 11 19.81 0.54 8.37
N SER A 12 19.44 -0.69 7.98
CA SER A 12 19.35 -1.85 8.89
C SER A 12 20.73 -2.27 9.43
N PHE A 13 21.76 -2.23 8.58
CA PHE A 13 23.13 -2.51 9.01
C PHE A 13 23.61 -1.48 10.03
N ARG A 14 23.33 -0.17 9.82
CA ARG A 14 23.70 0.89 10.78
C ARG A 14 23.10 0.65 12.16
N LEU A 15 21.82 0.33 12.23
CA LEU A 15 21.14 0.03 13.49
C LEU A 15 21.76 -1.18 14.20
N ALA A 16 21.91 -2.31 13.48
CA ALA A 16 22.52 -3.51 14.03
C ALA A 16 23.97 -3.27 14.51
N TRP A 17 24.74 -2.47 13.76
CA TRP A 17 26.11 -2.11 14.11
C TRP A 17 26.17 -1.28 15.39
N LEU A 18 25.39 -0.20 15.48
CA LEU A 18 25.34 0.66 16.67
C LEU A 18 24.85 -0.11 17.90
N ALA A 19 23.81 -0.93 17.77
CA ALA A 19 23.32 -1.79 18.85
C ALA A 19 24.40 -2.79 19.33
N GLY A 20 25.18 -3.34 18.41
CA GLY A 20 26.32 -4.22 18.72
C GLY A 20 27.44 -3.48 19.45
N LEU A 21 27.76 -2.26 19.03
CA LEU A 21 28.79 -1.41 19.65
C LEU A 21 28.40 -1.00 21.07
N SER A 22 27.15 -0.59 21.30
CA SER A 22 26.65 -0.22 22.63
C SER A 22 26.86 -1.36 23.64
N LYS A 23 26.49 -2.59 23.26
CA LYS A 23 26.70 -3.78 24.10
C LYS A 23 28.18 -4.09 24.34
N LYS A 24 29.03 -3.96 23.32
CA LYS A 24 30.48 -4.21 23.43
C LYS A 24 31.17 -3.20 24.35
N LEU A 25 30.75 -1.93 24.32
CA LEU A 25 31.33 -0.89 25.17
C LEU A 25 31.21 -1.25 26.66
N LEU A 26 30.06 -1.74 27.10
CA LEU A 26 29.85 -2.17 28.49
C LEU A 26 30.72 -3.36 28.91
N GLY A 27 31.16 -4.18 27.95
CA GLY A 27 32.00 -5.36 28.19
C GLY A 27 33.49 -5.15 27.92
N ALA A 28 33.90 -3.95 27.51
CA ALA A 28 35.27 -3.69 27.07
C ALA A 28 36.28 -3.92 28.21
N GLY A 29 37.28 -4.77 27.94
CA GLY A 29 38.28 -5.22 28.91
C GLY A 29 39.47 -4.28 29.09
N SER A 30 39.68 -3.33 28.18
CA SER A 30 40.79 -2.37 28.25
C SER A 30 40.39 -0.98 27.75
N LYS A 31 41.20 0.03 28.12
CA LYS A 31 41.01 1.41 27.65
C LYS A 31 41.15 1.50 26.13
N ASN A 32 42.10 0.77 25.56
CA ASN A 32 42.32 0.72 24.10
C ASN A 32 41.08 0.16 23.38
N GLU A 33 40.43 -0.87 23.94
CA GLU A 33 39.18 -1.41 23.40
C GLU A 33 38.04 -0.38 23.44
N VAL A 34 37.88 0.35 24.54
CA VAL A 34 36.89 1.45 24.63
C VAL A 34 37.16 2.52 23.57
N LEU A 35 38.42 2.95 23.42
CA LEU A 35 38.81 3.95 22.41
C LEU A 35 38.53 3.47 20.98
N ASP A 36 38.75 2.18 20.69
CA ASP A 36 38.46 1.58 19.39
C ASP A 36 36.96 1.52 19.12
N LEU A 37 36.15 1.07 20.08
CA LEU A 37 34.69 1.02 19.96
C LEU A 37 34.07 2.43 19.81
N ILE A 38 34.61 3.44 20.50
CA ILE A 38 34.23 4.84 20.29
C ILE A 38 34.59 5.28 18.87
N GLY A 39 35.78 4.92 18.37
CA GLY A 39 36.20 5.19 17.00
C GLY A 39 35.26 4.57 15.96
N ASP A 40 34.89 3.31 16.17
CA ASP A 40 33.95 2.58 15.32
C ASP A 40 32.56 3.22 15.33
N ALA A 41 32.05 3.65 16.49
CA ALA A 41 30.77 4.35 16.58
C ALA A 41 30.80 5.68 15.82
N LEU A 42 31.84 6.48 16.02
CA LEU A 42 32.03 7.76 15.33
C LEU A 42 32.21 7.62 13.82
N SER A 43 32.58 6.43 13.32
CA SER A 43 32.70 6.14 11.90
C SER A 43 31.36 5.93 11.19
N VAL A 44 30.29 5.65 11.95
CA VAL A 44 28.93 5.52 11.39
C VAL A 44 28.47 6.90 10.90
N PRO A 45 27.95 7.04 9.67
CA PRO A 45 27.42 8.31 9.16
C PRO A 45 26.23 8.81 9.98
N GLU A 46 26.10 10.13 10.12
CA GLU A 46 24.95 10.79 10.74
C GLU A 46 23.64 10.55 9.96
N PRO A 47 22.46 10.73 10.57
CA PRO A 47 21.19 10.72 9.85
C PRO A 47 21.18 11.76 8.73
N GLY A 48 20.94 11.29 7.50
CA GLY A 48 20.88 12.15 6.31
C GLY A 48 19.58 12.97 6.23
N GLY A 49 19.51 13.84 5.21
CA GLY A 49 18.38 14.73 4.96
C GLY A 49 18.71 16.20 5.25
N ASP A 50 18.01 17.10 4.56
CA ASP A 50 18.11 18.55 4.77
C ASP A 50 16.74 19.09 5.18
N PRO A 51 16.51 19.33 6.49
CA PRO A 51 15.25 19.89 6.99
C PRO A 51 14.88 21.20 6.27
N GLY A 52 15.84 22.05 5.94
CA GLY A 52 15.57 23.30 5.23
C GLY A 52 15.10 23.10 3.79
N THR A 53 15.54 22.03 3.12
CA THR A 53 14.98 21.65 1.81
C THR A 53 13.55 21.15 1.94
N LEU A 54 13.27 20.31 2.94
CA LEU A 54 11.93 19.79 3.22
C LEU A 54 10.93 20.91 3.57
N GLU A 55 11.32 21.87 4.40
CA GLU A 55 10.53 23.06 4.72
C GLU A 55 10.22 23.90 3.47
N ARG A 56 11.22 24.14 2.60
CA ARG A 56 11.01 24.87 1.34
C ARG A 56 10.06 24.14 0.41
N LEU A 57 10.12 22.82 0.34
CA LEU A 57 9.17 22.01 -0.43
C LEU A 57 7.78 22.11 0.20
N ALA A 58 7.65 22.01 1.51
CA ALA A 58 6.36 22.17 2.18
C ALA A 58 5.72 23.53 1.89
N ASP A 59 6.49 24.62 1.90
CA ASP A 59 6.00 25.95 1.55
C ASP A 59 5.59 26.05 0.07
N LEU A 60 6.29 25.34 -0.83
CA LEU A 60 5.88 25.23 -2.24
C LEU A 60 4.49 24.57 -2.37
N TYR A 61 4.28 23.42 -1.71
CA TYR A 61 3.01 22.70 -1.70
C TYR A 61 1.89 23.55 -1.08
N ARG A 62 2.14 24.16 0.09
CA ARG A 62 1.20 25.07 0.76
C ARG A 62 0.85 26.27 -0.13
N GLY A 63 1.80 26.78 -0.90
CA GLY A 63 1.61 27.85 -1.86
C GLY A 63 0.61 27.50 -2.98
N GLN A 64 0.38 26.21 -3.28
CA GLN A 64 -0.59 25.77 -4.28
C GLN A 64 -2.03 25.70 -3.78
N VAL A 65 -2.25 25.62 -2.45
CA VAL A 65 -3.59 25.54 -1.85
C VAL A 65 -4.44 26.77 -2.19
N GLY A 66 -3.85 27.97 -2.17
CA GLY A 66 -4.55 29.22 -2.52
C GLY A 66 -5.07 29.24 -3.97
N PRO A 67 -4.21 29.00 -4.99
CA PRO A 67 -4.64 28.83 -6.38
C PRO A 67 -5.75 27.77 -6.56
N VAL A 68 -5.65 26.62 -5.90
CA VAL A 68 -6.67 25.56 -5.96
C VAL A 68 -8.00 26.01 -5.35
N GLY A 69 -7.97 26.70 -4.20
CA GLY A 69 -9.17 27.30 -3.60
C GLY A 69 -9.88 28.26 -4.55
N SER A 70 -9.12 29.03 -5.35
CA SER A 70 -9.73 29.88 -6.39
C SER A 70 -10.39 29.07 -7.52
N VAL A 71 -9.88 27.89 -7.86
CA VAL A 71 -10.52 26.99 -8.84
C VAL A 71 -11.82 26.45 -8.26
N PHE A 72 -11.80 25.97 -7.01
CA PHE A 72 -12.99 25.50 -6.32
C PHE A 72 -14.09 26.58 -6.28
N ASP A 73 -13.77 27.81 -5.89
CA ASP A 73 -14.72 28.94 -5.86
C ASP A 73 -15.34 29.25 -7.22
N GLN A 74 -14.59 29.06 -8.31
CA GLN A 74 -15.10 29.24 -9.67
C GLN A 74 -16.05 28.11 -10.06
N VAL A 75 -15.69 26.86 -9.74
CA VAL A 75 -16.52 25.67 -10.01
C VAL A 75 -17.83 25.72 -9.21
N ASP A 76 -17.77 26.02 -7.90
CA ASP A 76 -18.96 26.16 -7.04
C ASP A 76 -19.91 27.25 -7.57
N ARG A 77 -19.35 28.37 -8.04
CA ARG A 77 -20.15 29.44 -8.64
C ARG A 77 -20.90 28.99 -9.89
N VAL A 78 -20.24 28.23 -10.78
CA VAL A 78 -20.88 27.68 -11.98
C VAL A 78 -21.98 26.68 -11.59
N GLY A 79 -21.71 25.81 -10.62
CA GLY A 79 -22.68 24.80 -10.16
C GLY A 79 -23.91 25.40 -9.49
N ARG A 80 -23.75 26.44 -8.67
CA ARG A 80 -24.86 27.03 -7.90
C ARG A 80 -25.65 28.10 -8.65
N LYS A 81 -24.99 28.89 -9.50
CA LYS A 81 -25.60 30.07 -10.14
C LYS A 81 -25.57 30.03 -11.67
N GLY A 82 -24.62 29.31 -12.27
CA GLY A 82 -24.47 29.29 -13.73
C GLY A 82 -25.44 28.32 -14.40
N LEU A 83 -25.26 27.03 -14.12
CA LEU A 83 -26.00 25.96 -14.80
C LEU A 83 -27.50 25.93 -14.48
N PRO A 84 -27.94 25.97 -13.20
CA PRO A 84 -29.36 25.83 -12.85
C PRO A 84 -30.21 27.02 -13.30
N GLU A 85 -29.61 28.19 -13.52
CA GLU A 85 -30.33 29.40 -13.95
C GLU A 85 -30.57 29.44 -15.48
N VAL A 86 -29.81 28.68 -16.27
CA VAL A 86 -29.80 28.80 -17.74
C VAL A 86 -30.22 27.51 -18.44
N TRP A 87 -29.92 26.32 -17.89
CA TRP A 87 -30.22 25.03 -18.50
C TRP A 87 -31.18 24.19 -17.65
N VAL A 88 -32.22 23.63 -18.29
CA VAL A 88 -33.26 22.80 -17.67
C VAL A 88 -33.38 21.47 -18.41
N GLY A 89 -33.69 20.39 -17.69
CA GLY A 89 -33.82 19.03 -18.25
C GLY A 89 -32.53 18.21 -18.11
N ASP A 90 -32.45 17.09 -18.82
CA ASP A 90 -31.39 16.08 -18.65
C ASP A 90 -29.97 16.61 -18.92
N THR A 91 -29.83 17.58 -19.84
CA THR A 91 -28.54 18.26 -20.09
C THR A 91 -28.05 19.04 -18.87
N SER A 92 -28.97 19.58 -18.05
CA SER A 92 -28.63 20.26 -16.80
C SER A 92 -28.12 19.28 -15.74
N VAL A 93 -28.68 18.07 -15.71
CA VAL A 93 -28.27 16.99 -14.78
C VAL A 93 -26.85 16.52 -15.11
N LEU A 94 -26.57 16.22 -16.38
CA LEU A 94 -25.23 15.80 -16.82
C LEU A 94 -24.17 16.89 -16.59
N ALA A 95 -24.50 18.14 -16.93
CA ALA A 95 -23.60 19.27 -16.69
C ALA A 95 -23.34 19.50 -15.19
N SER A 96 -24.36 19.32 -14.35
CA SER A 96 -24.20 19.42 -12.89
C SER A 96 -23.33 18.29 -12.33
N ALA A 97 -23.44 17.07 -12.87
CA ALA A 97 -22.57 15.95 -12.48
C ALA A 97 -21.10 16.26 -12.78
N ALA A 98 -20.80 16.77 -13.99
CA ALA A 98 -19.45 17.19 -14.37
C ALA A 98 -18.89 18.31 -13.48
N VAL A 99 -19.71 19.31 -13.14
CA VAL A 99 -19.30 20.42 -12.25
C VAL A 99 -19.10 19.93 -10.81
N ASN A 100 -19.93 19.01 -10.33
CA ASN A 100 -19.76 18.40 -9.02
C ASN A 100 -18.48 17.55 -8.94
N ALA A 101 -18.18 16.76 -9.97
CA ALA A 101 -16.92 16.03 -10.06
C ALA A 101 -15.72 16.99 -10.08
N ALA A 102 -15.81 18.12 -10.79
CA ALA A 102 -14.76 19.13 -10.79
C ALA A 102 -14.57 19.77 -9.41
N GLY A 103 -15.67 19.99 -8.69
CA GLY A 103 -15.63 20.52 -7.32
C GLY A 103 -14.99 19.54 -6.35
N ARG A 104 -15.32 18.24 -6.44
CA ARG A 104 -14.69 17.18 -5.67
C ARG A 104 -13.21 17.04 -5.99
N ALA A 105 -12.82 16.98 -7.25
CA ALA A 105 -11.41 16.92 -7.63
C ALA A 105 -10.61 18.16 -7.18
N ALA A 106 -11.20 19.36 -7.21
CA ALA A 106 -10.56 20.55 -6.66
C ALA A 106 -10.39 20.47 -5.13
N THR A 107 -11.34 19.85 -4.43
CA THR A 107 -11.27 19.59 -2.98
C THR A 107 -10.15 18.59 -2.67
N GLN A 108 -10.17 17.42 -3.34
CA GLN A 108 -9.14 16.38 -3.22
C GLN A 108 -7.74 16.92 -3.54
N MET A 109 -7.60 17.75 -4.57
CA MET A 109 -6.33 18.39 -4.90
C MET A 109 -5.88 19.35 -3.79
N SER A 110 -6.80 20.11 -3.18
CA SER A 110 -6.47 20.98 -2.05
C SER A 110 -6.03 20.19 -0.82
N GLU A 111 -6.71 19.09 -0.53
CA GLU A 111 -6.40 18.17 0.56
C GLU A 111 -5.04 17.52 0.34
N ALA A 112 -4.75 17.02 -0.86
CA ALA A 112 -3.45 16.47 -1.21
C ALA A 112 -2.31 17.49 -1.09
N PHE A 113 -2.48 18.73 -1.58
CA PHE A 113 -1.46 19.77 -1.42
C PHE A 113 -1.22 20.13 0.07
N HIS A 114 -2.29 20.22 0.86
CA HIS A 114 -2.21 20.50 2.28
C HIS A 114 -1.58 19.34 3.07
N GLY A 115 -1.97 18.11 2.76
CA GLY A 115 -1.46 16.87 3.31
C GLY A 115 0.03 16.72 3.05
N CYS A 116 0.46 16.83 1.78
CA CYS A 116 1.87 16.81 1.40
C CYS A 116 2.71 17.87 2.13
N ALA A 117 2.21 19.10 2.25
CA ALA A 117 2.92 20.15 2.99
C ALA A 117 3.07 19.79 4.48
N THR A 118 2.04 19.21 5.09
CA THR A 118 2.06 18.79 6.50
C THR A 118 3.05 17.65 6.71
N VAL A 119 3.02 16.63 5.86
CA VAL A 119 3.94 15.48 5.91
C VAL A 119 5.39 15.93 5.79
N LEU A 120 5.70 16.83 4.85
CA LEU A 120 7.06 17.35 4.65
C LEU A 120 7.58 18.15 5.84
N LEU A 121 6.72 18.90 6.54
CA LEU A 121 7.09 19.62 7.77
C LEU A 121 7.33 18.66 8.93
N THR A 122 6.45 17.68 9.11
CA THR A 122 6.64 16.63 10.12
C THR A 122 7.95 15.88 9.89
N LEU A 123 8.27 15.56 8.63
CA LEU A 123 9.55 14.94 8.28
C LEU A 123 10.74 15.87 8.56
N ALA A 124 10.66 17.16 8.21
CA ALA A 124 11.70 18.13 8.51
C ALA A 124 12.00 18.20 10.02
N ASP A 125 10.96 18.29 10.84
CA ASP A 125 11.08 18.32 12.29
C ASP A 125 11.70 17.04 12.84
N ALA A 126 11.25 15.88 12.36
CA ALA A 126 11.76 14.58 12.78
C ALA A 126 13.23 14.37 12.40
N ILE A 127 13.62 14.70 11.16
CA ILE A 127 15.02 14.63 10.72
C ILE A 127 15.89 15.60 11.51
N GLY A 128 15.43 16.84 11.73
CA GLY A 128 16.14 17.80 12.55
C GLY A 128 16.30 17.33 14.02
N ALA A 129 15.29 16.67 14.58
CA ALA A 129 15.36 16.10 15.92
C ALA A 129 16.35 14.93 15.98
N ALA A 130 16.32 14.03 15.00
CA ALA A 130 17.27 12.92 14.87
C ALA A 130 18.71 13.42 14.74
N GLN A 131 18.98 14.41 13.88
CA GLN A 131 20.31 15.00 13.72
C GLN A 131 20.84 15.61 15.01
N ARG A 132 20.02 16.35 15.77
CA ARG A 132 20.41 16.87 17.10
C ARG A 132 20.68 15.76 18.12
N LYS A 133 19.92 14.66 18.06
CA LYS A 133 20.11 13.50 18.94
C LYS A 133 21.44 12.80 18.63
N ASP A 134 21.75 12.59 17.35
CA ASP A 134 23.03 12.03 16.89
C ASP A 134 24.21 12.94 17.26
N GLU A 135 24.10 14.26 17.05
CA GLU A 135 25.12 15.24 17.44
C GLU A 135 25.42 15.18 18.94
N ARG A 136 24.39 15.05 19.78
CA ARG A 136 24.56 14.87 21.23
C ARG A 136 25.33 13.57 21.55
N GLY A 137 24.98 12.46 20.91
CA GLY A 137 25.70 11.19 21.08
C GLY A 137 27.17 11.30 20.67
N ARG A 138 27.44 11.84 19.48
CA ARG A 138 28.82 12.09 19.02
C ARG A 138 29.59 13.02 19.95
N GLY A 139 28.97 14.09 20.43
CA GLY A 139 29.57 15.01 21.39
C GLY A 139 30.01 14.31 22.67
N GLN A 140 29.16 13.43 23.21
CA GLN A 140 29.48 12.62 24.40
C GLN A 140 30.60 11.62 24.13
N LEU A 141 30.60 10.94 22.98
CA LEU A 141 31.69 10.03 22.59
C LEU A 141 33.04 10.74 22.49
N LEU A 142 33.05 11.94 21.88
CA LEU A 142 34.25 12.77 21.78
C LEU A 142 34.76 13.24 23.15
N GLU A 143 33.85 13.54 24.08
CA GLU A 143 34.18 13.86 25.47
C GLU A 143 34.80 12.65 26.19
N GLN A 144 34.20 11.46 26.09
CA GLN A 144 34.76 10.24 26.67
C GLN A 144 36.14 9.90 26.09
N ARG A 145 36.32 10.05 24.77
CA ARG A 145 37.63 9.88 24.12
C ARG A 145 38.67 10.87 24.65
N LYS A 146 38.26 12.12 24.94
CA LYS A 146 39.15 13.15 25.50
C LYS A 146 39.52 12.84 26.95
N LEU A 147 38.59 12.32 27.75
CA LEU A 147 38.82 11.93 29.14
C LEU A 147 39.82 10.77 29.24
N LEU A 148 39.65 9.73 28.41
CA LEU A 148 40.56 8.59 28.36
C LEU A 148 41.96 8.94 27.82
N GLY A 149 42.07 10.01 27.02
CA GLY A 149 43.35 10.42 26.43
C GLY A 149 43.79 9.54 25.26
N GLY A 150 45.10 9.41 25.06
CA GLY A 150 45.69 8.60 23.99
C GLY A 150 45.66 7.11 24.28
N LYS A 151 45.88 6.29 23.25
CA LYS A 151 46.07 4.84 23.40
C LYS A 151 47.32 4.53 24.22
N ASP A 152 47.21 3.53 25.07
CA ASP A 152 48.30 3.05 25.91
C ASP A 152 49.27 2.18 25.11
N GLY A 153 50.56 2.24 25.44
CA GLY A 153 51.60 1.43 24.79
C GLY A 153 51.59 -0.02 25.29
N PHE A 154 52.30 -0.91 24.59
CA PHE A 154 52.39 -2.34 24.92
C PHE A 154 52.84 -2.63 26.36
N PHE A 155 53.60 -1.72 26.99
CA PHE A 155 54.11 -1.88 28.36
C PHE A 155 53.25 -1.22 29.43
N ASP A 156 52.28 -0.37 29.04
CA ASP A 156 51.41 0.38 29.96
C ASP A 156 50.16 -0.45 30.35
N ASP A 157 49.76 -1.40 29.50
CA ASP A 157 48.59 -2.29 29.69
C ASP A 157 48.83 -3.43 30.72
N LEU A 158 50.01 -3.48 31.35
CA LEU A 158 50.41 -4.56 32.27
C LEU A 158 49.95 -4.34 33.71
N HIS A 159 49.49 -3.13 34.09
CA HIS A 159 48.95 -2.84 35.40
C HIS A 159 47.96 -1.66 35.37
N GLU A 160 46.66 -1.94 35.32
CA GLU A 160 45.59 -0.95 35.52
C GLU A 160 45.45 -0.68 37.02
N ASN A 161 45.40 0.60 37.43
CA ASN A 161 45.10 0.99 38.81
C ASN A 161 43.60 1.23 39.01
N ASP A 162 43.13 1.30 40.26
CA ASP A 162 41.70 1.46 40.60
C ASP A 162 41.06 2.74 39.97
N GLU A 163 41.85 3.79 39.72
CA GLU A 163 41.40 5.05 39.10
C GLU A 163 41.25 4.89 37.58
N GLU A 164 42.20 4.23 36.91
CA GLU A 164 42.15 3.89 35.48
C GLU A 164 41.01 2.92 35.18
N GLU A 165 40.79 1.91 36.03
CA GLU A 165 39.67 0.99 35.91
C GLU A 165 38.32 1.73 36.05
N TRP A 166 38.24 2.69 36.98
CA TRP A 166 37.05 3.51 37.18
C TRP A 166 36.78 4.43 35.98
N ASP A 167 37.81 5.12 35.47
CA ASP A 167 37.72 5.97 34.28
C ASP A 167 37.29 5.17 33.04
N ARG A 168 37.88 3.98 32.83
CA ARG A 168 37.49 3.08 31.74
C ARG A 168 36.02 2.67 31.84
N LYS A 169 35.57 2.20 33.01
CA LYS A 169 34.18 1.74 33.19
C LYS A 169 33.17 2.87 33.03
N ASN A 170 33.50 4.08 33.49
CA ASN A 170 32.65 5.24 33.25
C ASN A 170 32.60 5.62 31.77
N ALA A 171 33.75 5.68 31.10
CA ALA A 171 33.80 5.98 29.68
C ALA A 171 33.06 4.92 28.84
N ALA A 172 33.15 3.65 29.22
CA ALA A 172 32.36 2.55 28.64
C ALA A 172 30.85 2.75 28.85
N HIS A 173 30.42 3.11 30.06
CA HIS A 173 29.01 3.32 30.39
C HIS A 173 28.42 4.53 29.64
N PHE A 174 29.07 5.69 29.73
CA PHE A 174 28.64 6.90 29.02
C PHE A 174 28.80 6.76 27.50
N GLY A 175 29.81 6.01 27.04
CA GLY A 175 29.99 5.68 25.64
C GLY A 175 28.84 4.83 25.11
N SER A 176 28.43 3.78 25.84
CA SER A 176 27.27 2.95 25.48
C SER A 176 26.00 3.78 25.37
N TYR A 177 25.71 4.62 26.38
CA TYR A 177 24.57 5.55 26.33
C TYR A 177 24.64 6.50 25.12
N ALA A 178 25.82 7.01 24.79
CA ALA A 178 26.02 7.89 23.65
C ALA A 178 25.80 7.16 22.30
N VAL A 179 26.21 5.90 22.20
CA VAL A 179 25.90 5.04 21.04
C VAL A 179 24.41 4.76 20.95
N ASP A 180 23.71 4.55 22.06
CA ASP A 180 22.25 4.36 22.08
C ASP A 180 21.53 5.61 21.54
N LEU A 181 21.99 6.82 21.88
CA LEU A 181 21.45 8.05 21.29
C LEU A 181 21.62 8.10 19.76
N MET A 182 22.78 7.68 19.24
CA MET A 182 23.02 7.60 17.79
C MET A 182 22.13 6.54 17.15
N HIS A 183 21.95 5.39 17.81
CA HIS A 183 21.05 4.33 17.36
C HIS A 183 19.61 4.83 17.26
N GLU A 184 19.09 5.44 18.32
CA GLU A 184 17.75 6.05 18.32
C GLU A 184 17.60 7.11 17.23
N ALA A 185 18.61 7.96 17.03
CA ALA A 185 18.57 8.98 15.99
C ALA A 185 18.41 8.37 14.59
N VAL A 186 19.15 7.30 14.30
CA VAL A 186 19.02 6.56 13.04
C VAL A 186 17.66 5.89 12.92
N SER A 187 17.13 5.33 14.01
CA SER A 187 15.81 4.68 14.04
C SER A 187 14.67 5.68 13.79
N ASP A 188 14.68 6.80 14.51
CA ASP A 188 13.66 7.86 14.41
C ASP A 188 13.63 8.46 12.99
N ALA A 189 14.81 8.69 12.39
CA ALA A 189 14.91 9.21 11.02
C ALA A 189 14.37 8.23 9.98
N GLN A 190 14.63 6.93 10.15
CA GLN A 190 14.12 5.88 9.26
C GLN A 190 12.59 5.78 9.33
N GLU A 191 12.04 5.73 10.54
CA GLU A 191 10.61 5.61 10.74
C GLU A 191 9.87 6.85 10.21
N ALA A 192 10.37 8.05 10.51
CA ALA A 192 9.78 9.28 9.98
C ALA A 192 9.81 9.33 8.44
N THR A 193 10.89 8.85 7.82
CA THR A 193 11.00 8.78 6.36
C THR A 193 9.99 7.79 5.77
N ARG A 194 9.80 6.63 6.42
CA ARG A 194 8.83 5.61 6.00
C ARG A 194 7.41 6.15 6.07
N ILE A 195 7.00 6.71 7.20
CA ILE A 195 5.68 7.33 7.39
C ILE A 195 5.46 8.43 6.34
N ALA A 196 6.47 9.28 6.12
CA ALA A 196 6.37 10.32 5.11
C ALA A 196 6.24 9.74 3.69
N ALA A 197 6.95 8.67 3.36
CA ALA A 197 6.84 8.01 2.06
C ALA A 197 5.46 7.39 1.85
N ARG A 198 4.91 6.70 2.85
CA ARG A 198 3.53 6.18 2.85
C ARG A 198 2.53 7.28 2.54
N ASP A 199 2.52 8.34 3.34
CA ASP A 199 1.52 9.41 3.23
C ASP A 199 1.67 10.16 1.90
N LEU A 200 2.90 10.45 1.45
CA LEU A 200 3.13 11.09 0.15
C LEU A 200 2.71 10.20 -1.03
N ASN A 201 2.94 8.88 -0.96
CA ASN A 201 2.47 7.94 -1.97
C ASN A 201 0.94 7.88 -2.02
N LYS A 202 0.28 7.90 -0.85
CA LYS A 202 -1.18 8.00 -0.74
C LYS A 202 -1.69 9.26 -1.45
N TRP A 203 -1.20 10.44 -1.07
CA TRP A 203 -1.63 11.70 -1.70
C TRP A 203 -1.34 11.74 -3.21
N ALA A 204 -0.25 11.14 -3.66
CA ALA A 204 0.07 11.04 -5.08
C ALA A 204 -0.88 10.09 -5.85
N ALA A 205 -1.38 9.05 -5.20
CA ALA A 205 -2.40 8.16 -5.76
C ALA A 205 -3.78 8.85 -5.83
N GLU A 206 -4.17 9.55 -4.77
CA GLU A 206 -5.45 10.28 -4.68
C GLU A 206 -5.53 11.51 -5.59
N ALA A 207 -4.39 12.04 -6.04
CA ALA A 207 -4.32 13.01 -7.14
C ALA A 207 -4.63 12.37 -8.52
N ARG A 208 -5.60 11.44 -8.55
CA ARG A 208 -5.97 10.52 -9.61
C ARG A 208 -6.45 11.18 -10.90
N ALA A 209 -7.12 12.32 -10.83
CA ALA A 209 -7.60 13.03 -12.02
C ALA A 209 -6.46 13.42 -12.99
N GLY A 210 -5.23 13.58 -12.48
CA GLY A 210 -4.04 13.84 -13.30
C GLY A 210 -3.40 12.59 -13.94
N LYS A 211 -3.89 11.39 -13.61
CA LYS A 211 -3.30 10.12 -14.06
C LYS A 211 -3.76 9.67 -15.45
N MET A 212 -4.77 10.33 -16.00
CA MET A 212 -5.31 10.03 -17.31
C MET A 212 -4.89 11.10 -18.33
N GLU A 213 -3.86 10.81 -19.13
CA GLU A 213 -3.21 11.81 -20.01
C GLU A 213 -3.70 11.77 -21.48
N THR A 214 -4.39 10.71 -21.91
CA THR A 214 -4.81 10.46 -23.31
C THR A 214 -5.48 11.65 -24.01
N SER A 215 -5.17 11.91 -25.28
CA SER A 215 -5.83 12.97 -26.05
C SER A 215 -7.26 12.62 -26.49
N GLU A 216 -7.63 11.34 -26.43
CA GLU A 216 -8.88 10.82 -27.01
C GLU A 216 -10.10 11.03 -26.11
N LEU A 217 -9.88 11.44 -24.86
CA LEU A 217 -10.94 11.78 -23.92
C LEU A 217 -10.94 13.26 -23.58
N THR A 218 -12.14 13.83 -23.43
CA THR A 218 -12.26 15.21 -22.97
C THR A 218 -11.79 15.33 -21.51
N SER A 219 -11.38 16.54 -21.10
CA SER A 219 -11.02 16.78 -19.69
C SER A 219 -12.14 16.42 -18.72
N VAL A 220 -13.40 16.57 -19.14
CA VAL A 220 -14.57 16.21 -18.32
C VAL A 220 -14.69 14.69 -18.18
N ASP A 221 -14.48 13.94 -19.27
CA ASP A 221 -14.56 12.48 -19.22
C ASP A 221 -13.48 11.89 -18.31
N LYS A 222 -12.24 12.38 -18.44
CA LYS A 222 -11.12 11.98 -17.57
C LYS A 222 -11.42 12.21 -16.10
N LEU A 223 -11.92 13.40 -15.79
CA LEU A 223 -12.31 13.80 -14.45
C LEU A 223 -13.44 12.92 -13.90
N MET A 224 -14.48 12.68 -14.69
CA MET A 224 -15.61 11.84 -14.30
C MET A 224 -15.17 10.40 -14.05
N LEU A 225 -14.32 9.83 -14.90
CA LEU A 225 -13.78 8.48 -14.73
C LEU A 225 -12.96 8.36 -13.44
N ALA A 226 -12.11 9.35 -13.17
CA ALA A 226 -11.31 9.39 -11.96
C ALA A 226 -12.18 9.56 -10.70
N ASP A 227 -13.28 10.31 -10.77
CA ASP A 227 -14.19 10.55 -9.64
C ASP A 227 -15.19 9.41 -9.37
N THR A 228 -15.38 8.50 -10.32
CA THR A 228 -16.44 7.48 -10.22
C THR A 228 -16.07 6.36 -9.24
N GLY A 229 -16.84 6.27 -8.16
CA GLY A 229 -16.83 5.14 -7.22
C GLY A 229 -17.96 4.13 -7.45
N VAL A 230 -17.85 3.03 -6.72
CA VAL A 230 -18.85 1.96 -6.64
C VAL A 230 -20.17 2.52 -6.08
N ALA A 231 -21.29 2.05 -6.60
CA ALA A 231 -22.62 2.52 -6.19
C ALA A 231 -22.89 2.26 -4.70
N GLY A 232 -23.52 3.23 -4.01
CA GLY A 232 -23.97 3.05 -2.63
C GLY A 232 -22.87 2.93 -1.58
N ALA A 233 -21.59 3.08 -1.95
CA ALA A 233 -20.45 3.02 -1.05
C ALA A 233 -19.71 4.36 -1.03
N ASP A 234 -18.83 4.54 -0.04
CA ASP A 234 -17.93 5.69 -0.02
C ASP A 234 -17.00 5.64 -1.25
N ALA A 235 -17.00 6.70 -2.05
CA ALA A 235 -16.30 6.72 -3.34
C ALA A 235 -14.78 6.84 -3.23
N GLU A 236 -14.26 7.31 -2.09
CA GLU A 236 -12.82 7.41 -1.81
C GLU A 236 -12.28 6.03 -1.43
N LEU A 237 -13.03 5.27 -0.63
CA LEU A 237 -12.66 3.90 -0.26
C LEU A 237 -12.96 2.86 -1.36
N ASN A 238 -13.85 3.19 -2.30
CA ASN A 238 -14.38 2.25 -3.30
C ASN A 238 -14.30 2.81 -4.73
N GLU A 239 -13.13 3.28 -5.14
CA GLU A 239 -12.87 3.72 -6.51
C GLU A 239 -13.03 2.56 -7.50
N ILE A 240 -13.67 2.80 -8.65
CA ILE A 240 -13.71 1.77 -9.71
C ILE A 240 -12.35 1.68 -10.41
N LEU A 241 -11.77 2.83 -10.75
CA LEU A 241 -10.46 2.97 -11.39
C LEU A 241 -9.47 3.61 -10.43
N LYS A 242 -8.53 2.82 -9.91
CA LYS A 242 -7.42 3.33 -9.11
C LYS A 242 -6.35 4.01 -9.97
N ALA A 243 -5.42 4.72 -9.34
CA ALA A 243 -4.42 5.55 -10.02
C ALA A 243 -3.68 4.85 -11.18
N ALA A 244 -3.14 3.64 -10.97
CA ALA A 244 -2.42 2.95 -12.04
C ALA A 244 -3.35 2.32 -13.08
N GLU A 245 -4.62 2.06 -12.75
CA GLU A 245 -5.62 1.63 -13.73
C GLU A 245 -5.97 2.77 -14.68
N LEU A 246 -6.07 4.02 -14.18
CA LEU A 246 -6.23 5.23 -15.03
C LEU A 246 -5.03 5.43 -15.96
N GLU A 247 -3.79 5.30 -15.46
CA GLU A 247 -2.57 5.39 -16.27
C GLU A 247 -2.55 4.32 -17.37
N ARG A 248 -2.84 3.05 -17.02
CA ARG A 248 -2.89 1.95 -17.99
C ARG A 248 -4.01 2.12 -19.00
N ALA A 249 -5.20 2.51 -18.56
CA ALA A 249 -6.32 2.81 -19.46
C ALA A 249 -5.94 3.90 -20.46
N SER A 250 -5.30 4.98 -19.98
CA SER A 250 -4.81 6.08 -20.82
C SER A 250 -3.80 5.58 -21.86
N ALA A 251 -2.75 4.89 -21.42
CA ALA A 251 -1.70 4.41 -22.32
C ALA A 251 -2.24 3.44 -23.37
N ARG A 252 -3.23 2.61 -23.01
CA ARG A 252 -3.87 1.68 -23.94
C ARG A 252 -4.78 2.39 -24.94
N MET A 253 -5.52 3.40 -24.48
CA MET A 253 -6.36 4.23 -25.36
C MET A 253 -5.50 4.86 -26.48
N ASP A 254 -4.33 5.39 -26.13
CA ASP A 254 -3.39 6.01 -27.09
C ASP A 254 -2.74 5.01 -28.07
N LEU A 255 -2.85 3.71 -27.80
CA LEU A 255 -2.30 2.64 -28.64
C LEU A 255 -3.35 1.94 -29.50
N LEU A 256 -4.62 2.32 -29.38
CA LEU A 256 -5.69 1.74 -30.18
C LEU A 256 -5.53 2.06 -31.67
N SER A 257 -6.04 1.18 -32.52
CA SER A 257 -6.25 1.51 -33.92
C SER A 257 -7.37 2.55 -34.03
N LEU A 258 -7.43 3.32 -35.12
CA LEU A 258 -8.51 4.29 -35.33
C LEU A 258 -9.91 3.65 -35.25
N ASP A 259 -10.06 2.43 -35.77
CA ASP A 259 -11.34 1.71 -35.73
C ASP A 259 -11.72 1.32 -34.29
N ASP A 260 -10.75 0.85 -33.51
CA ASP A 260 -10.91 0.46 -32.10
C ASP A 260 -11.14 1.67 -31.19
N GLU A 261 -10.42 2.76 -31.42
CA GLU A 261 -10.58 4.05 -30.74
C GLU A 261 -12.01 4.57 -30.94
N MET A 262 -12.48 4.64 -32.20
CA MET A 262 -13.85 5.05 -32.51
C MET A 262 -14.91 4.11 -31.93
N ALA A 263 -14.61 2.80 -31.82
CA ALA A 263 -15.51 1.86 -31.16
C ALA A 263 -15.58 2.12 -29.66
N MET A 264 -14.44 2.28 -28.98
CA MET A 264 -14.37 2.65 -27.56
C MET A 264 -15.11 3.97 -27.27
N GLU A 265 -14.86 5.02 -28.05
CA GLU A 265 -15.56 6.31 -27.89
C GLU A 265 -17.08 6.15 -28.00
N ARG A 266 -17.57 5.36 -28.96
CA ARG A 266 -19.00 5.09 -29.10
C ARG A 266 -19.56 4.34 -27.90
N MET A 267 -18.82 3.38 -27.34
CA MET A 267 -19.26 2.64 -26.15
C MET A 267 -19.39 3.58 -24.95
N LEU A 268 -18.37 4.42 -24.72
CA LEU A 268 -18.37 5.41 -23.63
C LEU A 268 -19.49 6.44 -23.80
N ALA A 269 -19.75 6.89 -25.04
CA ALA A 269 -20.82 7.84 -25.34
C ALA A 269 -22.23 7.24 -25.19
N LYS A 270 -22.38 5.92 -25.41
CA LYS A 270 -23.66 5.21 -25.25
C LYS A 270 -23.94 4.80 -23.80
N SER A 271 -22.93 4.74 -22.95
CA SER A 271 -23.08 4.30 -21.57
C SER A 271 -24.10 5.18 -20.81
N GLU A 272 -24.99 4.56 -20.05
CA GLU A 272 -26.09 5.26 -19.38
C GLU A 272 -25.68 5.84 -18.02
N THR A 273 -24.61 5.30 -17.42
CA THR A 273 -24.13 5.70 -16.09
C THR A 273 -22.61 5.94 -16.08
N PRO A 274 -22.09 6.78 -15.17
CA PRO A 274 -20.65 6.90 -14.95
C PRO A 274 -19.97 5.57 -14.60
N GLN A 275 -20.65 4.71 -13.83
CA GLN A 275 -20.15 3.39 -13.43
C GLN A 275 -19.93 2.48 -14.64
N GLU A 276 -20.89 2.41 -15.58
CA GLU A 276 -20.74 1.65 -16.81
C GLU A 276 -19.47 2.10 -17.57
N ARG A 277 -19.29 3.41 -17.73
CA ARG A 277 -18.10 3.98 -18.38
C ARG A 277 -16.80 3.61 -17.67
N ALA A 278 -16.80 3.68 -16.34
CA ALA A 278 -15.64 3.35 -15.53
C ALA A 278 -15.27 1.86 -15.66
N TYR A 279 -16.25 0.95 -15.65
CA TYR A 279 -15.98 -0.47 -15.85
C TYR A 279 -15.48 -0.81 -17.27
N LEU A 280 -15.95 -0.11 -18.31
CA LEU A 280 -15.40 -0.26 -19.67
C LEU A 280 -13.93 0.16 -19.73
N MET A 281 -13.58 1.27 -19.09
CA MET A 281 -12.20 1.73 -19.01
C MET A 281 -11.34 0.83 -18.12
N LYS A 282 -11.90 0.24 -17.07
CA LYS A 282 -11.23 -0.75 -16.23
C LYS A 282 -10.94 -2.03 -17.01
N ALA A 283 -11.88 -2.49 -17.84
CA ALA A 283 -11.67 -3.60 -18.76
C ALA A 283 -10.52 -3.32 -19.74
N LEU A 284 -10.46 -2.10 -20.30
CA LEU A 284 -9.34 -1.69 -21.14
C LEU A 284 -8.03 -1.74 -20.34
N ALA A 285 -7.96 -1.16 -19.14
CA ALA A 285 -6.79 -1.18 -18.27
C ALA A 285 -6.31 -2.60 -17.94
N ALA A 286 -7.25 -3.54 -17.83
CA ALA A 286 -7.06 -4.93 -17.42
C ALA A 286 -6.58 -5.88 -18.51
N GLY A 287 -6.43 -5.46 -19.77
CA GLY A 287 -5.98 -6.42 -20.80
C GLY A 287 -6.76 -6.40 -22.08
N HIS A 288 -8.06 -6.16 -21.98
CA HIS A 288 -9.02 -6.65 -22.94
C HIS A 288 -8.99 -5.88 -24.26
N SER A 289 -9.25 -6.61 -25.34
CA SER A 289 -9.44 -6.03 -26.66
C SER A 289 -10.75 -5.26 -26.74
N VAL A 290 -10.84 -4.30 -27.66
CA VAL A 290 -12.06 -3.50 -27.84
C VAL A 290 -13.26 -4.36 -28.22
N ALA A 291 -13.06 -5.46 -28.95
CA ALA A 291 -14.12 -6.42 -29.27
C ALA A 291 -14.67 -7.13 -28.02
N GLU A 292 -13.79 -7.58 -27.12
CA GLU A 292 -14.20 -8.18 -25.83
C GLU A 292 -14.93 -7.15 -24.96
N ILE A 293 -14.47 -5.90 -24.97
CA ILE A 293 -15.12 -4.80 -24.25
C ILE A 293 -16.50 -4.48 -24.84
N GLU A 294 -16.70 -4.58 -26.15
CA GLU A 294 -18.01 -4.40 -26.79
C GLU A 294 -18.99 -5.50 -26.40
N GLU A 295 -18.54 -6.76 -26.37
CA GLU A 295 -19.35 -7.87 -25.85
C GLU A 295 -19.69 -7.67 -24.37
N PHE A 296 -18.72 -7.25 -23.57
CA PHE A 296 -18.90 -6.94 -22.16
C PHE A 296 -19.89 -5.79 -21.96
N GLN A 297 -19.79 -4.69 -22.73
CA GLN A 297 -20.76 -3.61 -22.70
C GLN A 297 -22.16 -4.15 -22.95
N GLY A 298 -22.34 -5.00 -23.97
CA GLY A 298 -23.64 -5.61 -24.27
C GLY A 298 -24.27 -6.35 -23.10
N LYS A 299 -23.46 -6.91 -22.18
CA LYS A 299 -23.92 -7.61 -20.98
C LYS A 299 -24.34 -6.66 -19.84
N ILE A 300 -23.64 -5.54 -19.69
CA ILE A 300 -23.82 -4.59 -18.57
C ILE A 300 -24.66 -3.35 -18.92
N HIS A 301 -24.88 -3.09 -20.21
CA HIS A 301 -25.58 -1.90 -20.68
C HIS A 301 -27.02 -1.84 -20.16
N GLY A 302 -27.41 -0.68 -19.63
CA GLY A 302 -28.74 -0.45 -19.05
C GLY A 302 -29.00 -1.18 -17.72
N LYS A 303 -27.98 -1.82 -17.14
CA LYS A 303 -28.05 -2.36 -15.77
C LYS A 303 -27.94 -1.21 -14.77
N ASP A 304 -28.66 -1.33 -13.67
CA ASP A 304 -28.56 -0.33 -12.61
C ASP A 304 -27.19 -0.42 -11.89
N PRO A 305 -26.74 0.68 -11.26
CA PRO A 305 -25.44 0.71 -10.58
C PRO A 305 -25.26 -0.32 -9.46
N ASP A 306 -26.33 -0.71 -8.75
CA ASP A 306 -26.25 -1.70 -7.68
C ASP A 306 -26.06 -3.12 -8.24
N TRP A 307 -26.67 -3.43 -9.38
CA TRP A 307 -26.39 -4.63 -10.14
C TRP A 307 -24.92 -4.68 -10.56
N MET A 308 -24.39 -3.60 -11.16
CA MET A 308 -22.98 -3.55 -11.56
C MET A 308 -22.03 -3.73 -10.39
N ARG A 309 -22.28 -3.07 -9.24
CA ARG A 309 -21.52 -3.28 -8.01
C ARG A 309 -21.46 -4.77 -7.65
N ARG A 310 -22.62 -5.41 -7.53
CA ARG A 310 -22.73 -6.81 -7.07
C ARG A 310 -22.01 -7.78 -8.00
N HIS A 311 -22.03 -7.53 -9.30
CA HIS A 311 -21.45 -8.42 -10.30
C HIS A 311 -19.97 -8.16 -10.62
N LEU A 312 -19.52 -6.91 -10.49
CA LEU A 312 -18.22 -6.46 -11.00
C LEU A 312 -17.24 -6.03 -9.91
N THR A 313 -17.69 -5.94 -8.66
CA THR A 313 -16.88 -5.52 -7.51
C THR A 313 -17.07 -6.49 -6.35
N PRO A 314 -16.21 -7.52 -6.23
CA PRO A 314 -16.38 -8.59 -5.24
C PRO A 314 -16.19 -8.12 -3.79
N VAL A 315 -15.43 -7.04 -3.60
CA VAL A 315 -15.08 -6.49 -2.30
C VAL A 315 -15.44 -5.01 -2.29
N VAL A 316 -16.23 -4.61 -1.30
CA VAL A 316 -16.61 -3.23 -1.02
C VAL A 316 -16.21 -2.95 0.43
N THR A 317 -15.54 -1.82 0.65
CA THR A 317 -15.14 -1.34 1.97
C THR A 317 -16.29 -0.51 2.54
N GLU A 318 -16.84 -0.96 3.66
CA GLU A 318 -17.89 -0.25 4.37
C GLU A 318 -17.31 0.93 5.17
N ALA A 319 -18.11 1.96 5.40
CA ALA A 319 -17.64 3.21 6.01
C ALA A 319 -17.22 3.06 7.49
N ASP A 320 -17.79 2.08 8.18
CA ASP A 320 -17.50 1.71 9.58
C ASP A 320 -16.45 0.60 9.71
N SER A 321 -15.89 0.11 8.59
CA SER A 321 -14.97 -1.04 8.56
C SER A 321 -13.70 -0.86 9.40
N MET A 322 -13.31 0.38 9.71
CA MET A 322 -12.14 0.72 10.52
C MET A 322 -12.44 0.89 12.02
N ASP A 323 -13.71 0.80 12.44
CA ASP A 323 -14.08 0.94 13.85
C ASP A 323 -13.48 -0.20 14.70
N ASP A 324 -12.89 0.13 15.85
CA ASP A 324 -12.38 -0.87 16.79
C ASP A 324 -13.52 -1.48 17.61
N GLU A 325 -13.95 -2.67 17.20
CA GLU A 325 -14.94 -3.49 17.91
C GLU A 325 -14.30 -4.57 18.81
N GLY A 326 -12.99 -4.50 19.01
CA GLY A 326 -12.21 -5.48 19.76
C GLY A 326 -12.03 -6.82 19.03
N LEU A 327 -11.57 -7.83 19.77
CA LEU A 327 -11.22 -9.14 19.24
C LEU A 327 -12.28 -10.22 19.57
N ALA A 328 -12.45 -11.15 18.65
CA ALA A 328 -13.17 -12.39 18.82
C ALA A 328 -12.34 -13.40 19.66
N PRO A 329 -12.96 -14.49 20.17
CA PRO A 329 -12.26 -15.49 20.97
C PRO A 329 -11.09 -16.20 20.26
N ASP A 330 -11.12 -16.24 18.93
CA ASP A 330 -10.06 -16.78 18.08
C ASP A 330 -8.94 -15.76 17.78
N GLY A 331 -8.94 -14.60 18.44
CA GLY A 331 -7.93 -13.55 18.27
C GLY A 331 -8.14 -12.65 17.04
N SER A 332 -9.13 -12.95 16.21
CA SER A 332 -9.45 -12.14 15.03
C SER A 332 -10.25 -10.88 15.38
N ASN A 333 -10.25 -9.84 14.55
CA ASN A 333 -11.08 -8.65 14.81
C ASN A 333 -12.57 -9.00 14.75
N ASN A 334 -13.38 -8.36 15.60
CA ASN A 334 -14.84 -8.46 15.52
C ASN A 334 -15.39 -7.68 14.31
N ASN A 335 -14.81 -6.50 14.02
CA ASN A 335 -15.18 -5.70 12.86
C ASN A 335 -14.60 -6.33 11.59
N LYS A 336 -15.49 -6.89 10.77
CA LYS A 336 -15.17 -7.58 9.52
C LYS A 336 -16.31 -7.39 8.53
N ASP A 337 -15.97 -7.07 7.28
CA ASP A 337 -16.94 -7.04 6.19
C ASP A 337 -16.91 -8.37 5.44
N TYR A 338 -18.07 -8.91 5.12
CA TYR A 338 -18.17 -10.14 4.33
C TYR A 338 -18.26 -9.84 2.84
N ALA A 339 -17.36 -10.42 2.06
CA ALA A 339 -17.46 -10.41 0.60
C ALA A 339 -18.56 -11.38 0.16
N THR A 340 -19.60 -10.87 -0.52
CA THR A 340 -20.76 -11.69 -0.91
C THR A 340 -21.28 -11.34 -2.30
N PHE A 341 -21.84 -12.36 -2.97
CA PHE A 341 -22.66 -12.22 -4.16
C PHE A 341 -24.05 -12.77 -3.84
N ASP A 342 -25.06 -11.90 -3.75
CA ASP A 342 -26.45 -12.24 -3.40
C ASP A 342 -26.57 -13.20 -2.19
N GLY A 343 -25.81 -12.89 -1.13
CA GLY A 343 -25.76 -13.69 0.11
C GLY A 343 -24.85 -14.93 0.06
N GLN A 344 -24.39 -15.38 -1.12
CA GLN A 344 -23.33 -16.39 -1.21
C GLN A 344 -21.98 -15.75 -0.90
N ARG A 345 -21.29 -16.29 0.11
CA ARG A 345 -19.95 -15.80 0.48
C ARG A 345 -18.96 -16.08 -0.63
N TRP A 346 -18.11 -15.09 -0.91
CA TRP A 346 -16.93 -15.23 -1.74
C TRP A 346 -15.82 -15.89 -0.92
N VAL A 347 -15.90 -17.22 -0.75
CA VAL A 347 -15.07 -17.97 0.20
C VAL A 347 -14.42 -19.17 -0.48
N GLN A 348 -13.26 -19.59 0.02
CA GLN A 348 -12.56 -20.80 -0.43
C GLN A 348 -13.46 -22.05 -0.36
N GLY A 349 -13.46 -22.85 -1.42
CA GLY A 349 -14.34 -24.02 -1.56
C GLY A 349 -15.84 -23.68 -1.63
N GLY A 350 -16.21 -22.40 -1.74
CA GLY A 350 -17.60 -21.94 -1.77
C GLY A 350 -18.37 -22.06 -0.45
N ASP A 351 -17.79 -22.69 0.57
CA ASP A 351 -18.36 -22.78 1.93
C ASP A 351 -17.32 -22.65 3.06
N GLY A 352 -16.03 -22.56 2.74
CA GLY A 352 -14.93 -22.47 3.69
C GLY A 352 -14.31 -23.80 4.10
N SER A 353 -14.73 -24.94 3.51
CA SER A 353 -14.27 -26.27 3.93
C SER A 353 -12.98 -26.75 3.26
N GLU A 354 -12.53 -26.12 2.18
CA GLU A 354 -11.33 -26.52 1.42
C GLU A 354 -10.10 -25.68 1.78
N GLY A 355 -8.89 -26.21 1.59
CA GLY A 355 -7.61 -25.55 1.92
C GLY A 355 -6.98 -24.75 0.78
N THR A 356 -7.78 -24.17 -0.11
CA THR A 356 -7.35 -23.48 -1.35
C THR A 356 -7.03 -21.99 -1.13
N CYS A 357 -6.51 -21.61 0.05
CA CYS A 357 -6.36 -20.21 0.45
C CYS A 357 -5.55 -19.37 -0.56
N VAL A 358 -4.48 -19.93 -1.14
CA VAL A 358 -3.67 -19.27 -2.17
C VAL A 358 -4.50 -19.02 -3.44
N ALA A 359 -5.05 -20.08 -4.05
CA ALA A 359 -5.86 -19.96 -5.26
C ALA A 359 -7.07 -19.03 -5.06
N SER A 360 -7.74 -19.12 -3.92
CA SER A 360 -8.90 -18.29 -3.58
C SER A 360 -8.56 -16.81 -3.42
N SER A 361 -7.40 -16.51 -2.85
CA SER A 361 -6.86 -15.15 -2.77
C SER A 361 -6.52 -14.60 -4.16
N THR A 362 -5.91 -15.42 -5.03
CA THR A 362 -5.61 -15.05 -6.43
C THR A 362 -6.86 -14.81 -7.27
N VAL A 363 -7.89 -15.68 -7.18
CA VAL A 363 -9.19 -15.48 -7.86
C VAL A 363 -9.81 -14.14 -7.47
N THR A 364 -9.85 -13.85 -6.17
CA THR A 364 -10.44 -12.60 -5.66
C THR A 364 -9.63 -11.39 -6.14
N SER A 365 -8.30 -11.46 -6.06
CA SER A 365 -7.40 -10.40 -6.53
C SER A 365 -7.61 -10.11 -8.01
N ARG A 366 -7.77 -11.13 -8.86
CA ARG A 366 -8.09 -10.94 -10.28
C ARG A 366 -9.46 -10.33 -10.48
N ALA A 367 -10.49 -10.81 -9.78
CA ALA A 367 -11.84 -10.23 -9.87
C ALA A 367 -11.90 -8.76 -9.43
N MET A 368 -11.02 -8.32 -8.52
CA MET A 368 -10.94 -6.90 -8.12
C MET A 368 -10.37 -5.98 -9.21
N VAL A 369 -9.47 -6.50 -10.06
CA VAL A 369 -8.76 -5.70 -11.09
C VAL A 369 -9.31 -5.92 -12.50
N ASP A 370 -10.14 -6.95 -12.71
CA ASP A 370 -10.71 -7.29 -14.01
C ASP A 370 -12.24 -7.51 -13.93
N PRO A 371 -13.05 -6.55 -14.42
CA PRO A 371 -14.50 -6.64 -14.34
C PRO A 371 -15.10 -7.70 -15.26
N LEU A 372 -14.44 -8.10 -16.35
CA LEU A 372 -14.92 -9.19 -17.21
C LEU A 372 -14.80 -10.52 -16.48
N TYR A 373 -13.66 -10.75 -15.83
CA TYR A 373 -13.44 -11.93 -15.02
C TYR A 373 -14.42 -12.01 -13.83
N ALA A 374 -14.66 -10.88 -13.15
CA ALA A 374 -15.68 -10.81 -12.11
C ALA A 374 -17.07 -11.16 -12.64
N LEU A 375 -17.44 -10.64 -13.83
CA LEU A 375 -18.72 -10.95 -14.45
C LEU A 375 -18.83 -12.42 -14.88
N ASP A 376 -17.76 -13.04 -15.38
CA ASP A 376 -17.79 -14.45 -15.76
C ASP A 376 -18.03 -15.36 -14.54
N LEU A 377 -17.52 -14.98 -13.37
CA LEU A 377 -17.82 -15.66 -12.11
C LEU A 377 -19.26 -15.42 -11.65
N THR A 378 -19.70 -14.17 -11.59
CA THR A 378 -21.01 -13.82 -11.00
C THR A 378 -22.16 -14.04 -11.99
N GLY A 379 -22.02 -13.52 -13.20
CA GLY A 379 -22.98 -13.54 -14.31
C GLY A 379 -22.91 -14.75 -15.24
N GLY A 380 -21.83 -15.53 -15.20
CA GLY A 380 -21.61 -16.66 -16.11
C GLY A 380 -21.34 -16.25 -17.56
N PRO A 381 -21.26 -17.20 -18.51
CA PRO A 381 -20.84 -16.92 -19.89
C PRO A 381 -21.72 -15.90 -20.62
N ASP A 382 -23.03 -15.87 -20.33
CA ASP A 382 -23.97 -14.90 -20.89
C ASP A 382 -23.98 -13.56 -20.13
N GLY A 383 -23.38 -13.49 -18.95
CA GLY A 383 -23.34 -12.31 -18.08
C GLY A 383 -24.69 -11.94 -17.48
N GLN A 384 -25.70 -12.81 -17.57
CA GLN A 384 -27.07 -12.52 -17.13
C GLN A 384 -27.51 -13.37 -15.95
N GLN A 385 -26.75 -14.40 -15.55
CA GLN A 385 -27.11 -15.24 -14.42
C GLN A 385 -26.98 -14.45 -13.12
N ASP A 386 -28.02 -14.49 -12.29
CA ASP A 386 -28.06 -13.85 -10.96
C ASP A 386 -28.49 -14.94 -9.96
N ASP A 387 -27.71 -16.03 -9.92
CA ASP A 387 -27.98 -17.22 -9.09
C ASP A 387 -26.78 -17.51 -8.18
N PRO A 388 -26.93 -17.41 -6.85
CA PRO A 388 -25.83 -17.62 -5.91
C PRO A 388 -25.22 -19.03 -5.97
N GLU A 389 -26.02 -20.05 -6.29
CA GLU A 389 -25.51 -21.43 -6.39
C GLU A 389 -24.68 -21.63 -7.68
N ALA A 390 -25.13 -21.09 -8.81
CA ALA A 390 -24.33 -21.08 -10.03
C ALA A 390 -23.02 -20.29 -9.86
N PHE A 391 -23.05 -19.14 -9.18
CA PHE A 391 -21.84 -18.40 -8.79
C PHE A 391 -20.92 -19.26 -7.93
N LYS A 392 -21.44 -19.90 -6.86
CA LYS A 392 -20.67 -20.80 -6.00
C LYS A 392 -19.93 -21.87 -6.81
N GLN A 393 -20.65 -22.54 -7.72
CA GLN A 393 -20.07 -23.60 -8.55
C GLN A 393 -18.94 -23.09 -9.45
N ARG A 394 -19.10 -21.89 -10.05
CA ARG A 394 -18.04 -21.26 -10.86
C ARG A 394 -16.85 -20.83 -10.02
N LEU A 395 -17.09 -20.22 -8.86
CA LEU A 395 -16.06 -19.81 -7.92
C LEU A 395 -15.19 -21.01 -7.51
N VAL A 396 -15.82 -22.12 -7.09
CA VAL A 396 -15.11 -23.35 -6.71
C VAL A 396 -14.34 -23.94 -7.89
N ALA A 397 -14.96 -24.04 -9.06
CA ALA A 397 -14.31 -24.58 -10.25
C ALA A 397 -13.06 -23.78 -10.63
N GLU A 398 -13.13 -22.45 -10.51
CA GLU A 398 -12.02 -21.56 -10.81
C GLU A 398 -10.91 -21.62 -9.75
N GLN A 399 -11.27 -21.70 -8.47
CA GLN A 399 -10.32 -21.97 -7.39
C GLN A 399 -9.58 -23.31 -7.61
N HIS A 400 -10.28 -24.37 -8.01
CA HIS A 400 -9.67 -25.67 -8.32
C HIS A 400 -8.76 -25.62 -9.55
N ARG A 401 -9.14 -24.85 -10.58
CA ARG A 401 -8.32 -24.63 -11.77
C ARG A 401 -6.99 -23.98 -11.39
N LEU A 402 -7.02 -22.86 -10.68
CA LEU A 402 -5.79 -22.17 -10.23
C LEU A 402 -5.00 -22.99 -9.24
N HIS A 403 -5.65 -23.73 -8.34
CA HIS A 403 -4.97 -24.67 -7.44
C HIS A 403 -4.18 -25.72 -8.23
N THR A 404 -4.75 -26.25 -9.30
CA THR A 404 -4.09 -27.23 -10.17
C THR A 404 -2.94 -26.60 -10.97
N GLU A 405 -3.12 -25.39 -11.51
CA GLU A 405 -2.10 -24.68 -12.30
C GLU A 405 -0.90 -24.22 -11.46
N GLY A 406 -1.14 -23.92 -10.19
CA GLY A 406 -0.10 -23.62 -9.20
C GLY A 406 0.54 -24.87 -8.58
N ASP A 407 0.29 -26.08 -9.10
CA ASP A 407 0.79 -27.34 -8.55
C ASP A 407 0.45 -27.54 -7.06
N GLY A 408 -0.76 -27.13 -6.67
CA GLY A 408 -1.26 -27.24 -5.30
C GLY A 408 -1.34 -28.69 -4.81
N GLY A 409 -1.33 -28.86 -3.48
CA GLY A 409 -1.28 -30.18 -2.84
C GLY A 409 -2.57 -30.99 -2.96
N GLU A 410 -2.49 -32.27 -2.59
CA GLU A 410 -3.62 -33.20 -2.57
C GLU A 410 -4.77 -32.71 -1.67
N ASN A 411 -5.99 -33.14 -1.98
CA ASN A 411 -7.21 -32.78 -1.23
C ASN A 411 -7.40 -31.26 -1.09
N TRP A 412 -6.98 -30.50 -2.11
CA TRP A 412 -7.11 -29.05 -2.15
C TRP A 412 -6.35 -28.34 -1.01
N GLY A 413 -5.25 -28.93 -0.55
CA GLY A 413 -4.46 -28.43 0.57
C GLY A 413 -3.15 -27.78 0.14
N GLY A 414 -3.01 -26.49 0.41
CA GLY A 414 -1.75 -25.75 0.30
C GLY A 414 -1.22 -25.58 -1.13
N MET A 415 -0.29 -24.64 -1.29
CA MET A 415 0.41 -24.38 -2.54
C MET A 415 1.83 -23.92 -2.23
N GLY A 416 2.80 -24.40 -3.00
CA GLY A 416 4.19 -23.98 -2.86
C GLY A 416 4.41 -22.55 -3.40
N PRO A 417 5.48 -21.87 -2.97
CA PRO A 417 5.73 -20.48 -3.33
C PRO A 417 5.92 -20.26 -4.84
N GLU A 418 6.64 -21.16 -5.52
CA GLU A 418 6.81 -21.09 -6.99
C GLU A 418 5.48 -21.23 -7.74
N GLY A 419 4.54 -21.99 -7.18
CA GLY A 419 3.18 -22.14 -7.70
C GLY A 419 2.38 -20.85 -7.54
N GLN A 420 2.48 -20.23 -6.36
CA GLN A 420 1.84 -18.96 -6.03
C GLN A 420 2.34 -17.81 -6.91
N GLU A 421 3.66 -17.64 -7.08
CA GLU A 421 4.23 -16.65 -8.00
C GLU A 421 3.67 -16.85 -9.41
N ARG A 422 3.73 -18.08 -9.92
CA ARG A 422 3.26 -18.42 -11.27
C ARG A 422 1.78 -18.09 -11.50
N ILE A 423 0.89 -18.41 -10.55
CA ILE A 423 -0.53 -18.07 -10.71
C ILE A 423 -0.80 -16.58 -10.50
N ASN A 424 -0.05 -15.91 -9.62
CA ASN A 424 -0.17 -14.47 -9.44
C ASN A 424 0.25 -13.73 -10.72
N ASP A 425 1.34 -14.13 -11.37
CA ASP A 425 1.80 -13.56 -12.65
C ASP A 425 0.79 -13.79 -13.78
N SER A 426 0.40 -15.05 -13.99
CA SER A 426 -0.47 -15.41 -15.11
C SER A 426 -1.88 -14.84 -14.94
N THR A 427 -2.35 -14.72 -13.69
CA THR A 427 -3.73 -14.38 -13.40
C THR A 427 -3.89 -12.93 -12.97
N VAL A 428 -3.18 -12.43 -11.96
CA VAL A 428 -3.31 -11.02 -11.51
C VAL A 428 -2.37 -10.11 -12.31
N GLY A 429 -1.16 -10.57 -12.57
CA GLY A 429 -0.12 -9.86 -13.29
C GLY A 429 -0.52 -9.49 -14.70
N SER A 430 -1.18 -10.42 -15.41
CA SER A 430 -1.70 -10.17 -16.76
C SER A 430 -2.73 -9.03 -16.84
N ALA A 431 -3.50 -8.76 -15.77
CA ALA A 431 -4.42 -7.62 -15.70
C ALA A 431 -3.79 -6.34 -15.16
N THR A 432 -2.78 -6.46 -14.30
CA THR A 432 -2.14 -5.31 -13.67
C THR A 432 -0.91 -4.81 -14.43
N GLY A 433 -0.42 -5.59 -15.39
CA GLY A 433 0.81 -5.33 -16.15
C GLY A 433 2.06 -5.47 -15.30
N SER A 434 2.06 -6.34 -14.30
CA SER A 434 3.17 -6.56 -13.36
C SER A 434 3.45 -8.04 -13.15
N ASP A 435 4.70 -8.37 -12.89
CA ASP A 435 5.09 -9.69 -12.37
C ASP A 435 5.21 -9.58 -10.84
N TYR A 436 4.89 -10.65 -10.11
CA TYR A 436 4.92 -10.74 -8.66
C TYR A 436 6.17 -11.49 -8.20
N GLU A 437 6.89 -10.89 -7.27
CA GLU A 437 8.05 -11.52 -6.65
C GLU A 437 7.84 -11.70 -5.15
N ARG A 438 8.15 -12.89 -4.65
CA ARG A 438 8.18 -13.17 -3.22
C ARG A 438 9.30 -12.41 -2.51
N GLN A 439 8.97 -11.84 -1.36
CA GLN A 439 9.91 -11.36 -0.36
C GLN A 439 9.66 -12.06 0.97
N ASP A 440 10.72 -12.65 1.53
CA ASP A 440 10.68 -13.32 2.83
C ASP A 440 10.84 -12.32 3.97
N LEU A 441 10.10 -12.54 5.06
CA LEU A 441 9.97 -11.64 6.19
C LEU A 441 10.34 -12.35 7.49
N ASP A 442 11.65 -12.51 7.72
CA ASP A 442 12.17 -13.27 8.88
C ASP A 442 12.12 -12.48 10.20
N SER A 443 11.88 -11.16 10.14
CA SER A 443 11.91 -10.29 11.31
C SER A 443 10.96 -9.09 11.20
N ALA A 444 10.69 -8.45 12.34
CA ALA A 444 9.98 -7.18 12.38
C ALA A 444 10.69 -6.07 11.57
N ALA A 445 12.01 -6.15 11.39
CA ALA A 445 12.74 -5.21 10.56
C ALA A 445 12.45 -5.43 9.07
N ASP A 446 12.36 -6.68 8.62
CA ASP A 446 12.02 -7.03 7.24
C ASP A 446 10.58 -6.63 6.92
N ARG A 447 9.64 -6.93 7.84
CA ARG A 447 8.25 -6.50 7.74
C ARG A 447 8.11 -4.98 7.67
N ARG A 448 8.83 -4.24 8.52
CA ARG A 448 8.84 -2.77 8.45
C ARG A 448 9.43 -2.26 7.12
N ALA A 449 10.46 -2.91 6.60
CA ALA A 449 11.14 -2.50 5.38
C ALA A 449 10.25 -2.65 4.13
N VAL A 450 9.36 -3.65 4.10
CA VAL A 450 8.52 -3.92 2.94
C VAL A 450 7.27 -3.05 2.85
N LEU A 451 6.79 -2.51 3.98
CA LEU A 451 5.53 -1.75 4.08
C LEU A 451 5.37 -0.65 3.03
N THR A 452 6.42 0.16 2.81
CA THR A 452 6.35 1.27 1.85
C THR A 452 5.94 0.81 0.44
N GLU A 453 6.46 -0.33 -0.01
CA GLU A 453 6.12 -0.88 -1.34
C GLU A 453 4.77 -1.61 -1.32
N VAL A 454 4.38 -2.22 -0.19
CA VAL A 454 3.03 -2.78 -0.01
C VAL A 454 1.98 -1.68 -0.15
N GLU A 455 2.10 -0.62 0.65
CA GLU A 455 1.19 0.53 0.70
C GLU A 455 1.07 1.21 -0.67
N LYS A 456 2.21 1.46 -1.32
CA LYS A 456 2.26 2.02 -2.67
C LYS A 456 1.58 1.12 -3.70
N SER A 457 1.77 -0.20 -3.62
CA SER A 457 1.15 -1.15 -4.54
C SER A 457 -0.37 -1.15 -4.40
N VAL A 458 -0.90 -1.22 -3.18
CA VAL A 458 -2.36 -1.27 -2.96
C VAL A 458 -3.04 0.07 -3.24
N ALA A 459 -2.36 1.20 -2.98
CA ALA A 459 -2.81 2.53 -3.39
C ALA A 459 -2.87 2.67 -4.92
N GLN A 460 -2.00 1.97 -5.66
CA GLN A 460 -2.02 1.90 -7.11
C GLN A 460 -3.03 0.87 -7.67
N GLY A 461 -3.74 0.14 -6.82
CA GLY A 461 -4.71 -0.88 -7.24
C GLY A 461 -4.07 -2.20 -7.65
N ARG A 462 -2.94 -2.53 -7.04
CA ARG A 462 -2.27 -3.83 -7.19
C ARG A 462 -2.37 -4.56 -5.84
N PRO A 463 -3.27 -5.54 -5.70
CA PRO A 463 -3.37 -6.34 -4.50
C PRO A 463 -2.04 -7.03 -4.18
N VAL A 464 -1.67 -7.12 -2.91
CA VAL A 464 -0.40 -7.72 -2.46
C VAL A 464 -0.69 -8.98 -1.67
N PRO A 465 -0.44 -10.18 -2.23
CA PRO A 465 -0.55 -11.42 -1.47
C PRO A 465 0.40 -11.42 -0.28
N VAL A 466 -0.09 -11.94 0.85
CA VAL A 466 0.66 -12.06 2.11
C VAL A 466 0.43 -13.45 2.69
N ASP A 467 1.50 -14.14 3.07
CA ASP A 467 1.39 -15.39 3.78
C ASP A 467 1.67 -15.20 5.27
N VAL A 468 0.82 -15.81 6.09
CA VAL A 468 0.93 -15.84 7.54
C VAL A 468 1.13 -17.26 8.04
N SER A 469 1.79 -17.41 9.18
CA SER A 469 2.10 -18.70 9.78
C SER A 469 1.94 -18.68 11.30
N GLY A 470 1.89 -19.87 11.88
CA GLY A 470 2.01 -20.09 13.32
C GLY A 470 2.12 -21.58 13.64
N GLU A 471 1.72 -21.99 14.84
CA GLU A 471 1.95 -23.36 15.32
C GLU A 471 1.19 -24.42 14.51
N GLU A 472 0.04 -24.06 13.94
CA GLU A 472 -0.87 -25.00 13.28
C GLU A 472 -0.74 -25.05 11.76
N GLY A 473 0.06 -24.15 11.16
CA GLY A 473 0.31 -24.16 9.72
C GLY A 473 0.60 -22.79 9.12
N ALA A 474 0.26 -22.66 7.84
CA ALA A 474 0.39 -21.43 7.06
C ALA A 474 -0.92 -21.14 6.32
N HIS A 475 -1.17 -19.87 6.05
CA HIS A 475 -2.36 -19.38 5.39
C HIS A 475 -2.03 -18.18 4.50
N ALA A 476 -2.66 -18.10 3.34
CA ALA A 476 -2.48 -16.99 2.41
C ALA A 476 -3.69 -16.06 2.44
N MET A 477 -3.42 -14.77 2.43
CA MET A 477 -4.38 -13.68 2.38
C MET A 477 -3.92 -12.64 1.34
N THR A 478 -4.63 -11.53 1.20
CA THR A 478 -4.23 -10.44 0.30
C THR A 478 -4.48 -9.08 0.93
N ILE A 479 -3.47 -8.22 0.93
CA ILE A 479 -3.60 -6.82 1.30
C ILE A 479 -4.16 -6.07 0.08
N ILE A 480 -5.28 -5.38 0.23
CA ILE A 480 -6.08 -4.85 -0.89
C ILE A 480 -6.26 -3.33 -0.87
N ALA A 481 -6.08 -2.71 0.29
CA ALA A 481 -6.16 -1.25 0.48
C ALA A 481 -5.31 -0.81 1.67
N GLN A 482 -5.11 0.50 1.78
CA GLN A 482 -4.43 1.15 2.90
C GLN A 482 -5.12 2.47 3.20
N GLU A 483 -5.21 2.83 4.47
CA GLU A 483 -5.78 4.07 4.96
C GLU A 483 -5.09 4.44 6.27
N GLY A 484 -4.44 5.61 6.32
CA GLY A 484 -3.64 6.00 7.48
C GLY A 484 -2.54 4.98 7.79
N ASP A 485 -2.51 4.49 9.03
CA ASP A 485 -1.61 3.44 9.51
C ASP A 485 -2.24 2.04 9.47
N MET A 486 -3.29 1.85 8.67
CA MET A 486 -4.06 0.61 8.58
C MET A 486 -3.94 -0.01 7.18
N LEU A 487 -3.91 -1.33 7.15
CA LEU A 487 -3.91 -2.17 5.96
C LEU A 487 -5.22 -2.98 5.94
N GLN A 488 -5.95 -2.91 4.83
CA GLN A 488 -7.13 -3.76 4.64
C GLN A 488 -6.70 -5.08 4.03
N VAL A 489 -7.05 -6.17 4.71
CA VAL A 489 -6.68 -7.53 4.33
C VAL A 489 -7.94 -8.30 3.97
N TYR A 490 -7.98 -8.84 2.75
CA TYR A 490 -8.91 -9.87 2.36
C TYR A 490 -8.39 -11.24 2.79
N ASN A 491 -9.18 -11.93 3.60
CA ASN A 491 -8.96 -13.32 3.98
C ASN A 491 -9.88 -14.23 3.15
N PRO A 492 -9.36 -15.25 2.45
CA PRO A 492 -10.15 -16.15 1.61
C PRO A 492 -11.19 -17.00 2.38
N TRP A 493 -11.27 -16.86 3.71
CA TRP A 493 -12.45 -17.24 4.51
C TRP A 493 -13.69 -16.37 4.26
N GLY A 494 -13.58 -15.38 3.37
CA GLY A 494 -14.67 -14.59 2.81
C GLY A 494 -14.94 -13.27 3.50
N SER A 495 -13.92 -12.69 4.14
CA SER A 495 -14.04 -11.41 4.84
C SER A 495 -12.85 -10.49 4.59
N THR A 496 -13.08 -9.19 4.71
CA THR A 496 -12.04 -8.18 4.83
C THR A 496 -11.93 -7.68 6.27
N THR A 497 -10.75 -7.21 6.63
CA THR A 497 -10.46 -6.70 7.97
C THR A 497 -9.34 -5.69 7.90
N TRP A 498 -9.40 -4.63 8.70
CA TRP A 498 -8.29 -3.69 8.86
C TRP A 498 -7.36 -4.12 9.99
N VAL A 499 -6.05 -4.12 9.73
CA VAL A 499 -5.00 -4.33 10.73
C VAL A 499 -4.02 -3.17 10.69
N SER A 500 -3.45 -2.81 11.83
CA SER A 500 -2.46 -1.73 11.84
C SER A 500 -1.14 -2.18 11.22
N GLU A 501 -0.33 -1.23 10.77
CA GLU A 501 1.06 -1.48 10.41
C GLU A 501 1.85 -2.10 11.57
N ASP A 502 1.54 -1.71 12.81
CA ASP A 502 2.16 -2.30 14.01
C ASP A 502 1.78 -3.79 14.15
N ASP A 503 0.53 -4.14 13.86
CA ASP A 503 0.08 -5.53 13.86
C ASP A 503 0.82 -6.34 12.79
N PHE A 504 1.01 -5.78 11.60
CA PHE A 504 1.80 -6.41 10.55
C PHE A 504 3.26 -6.59 10.99
N ILE A 505 3.92 -5.54 11.48
CA ILE A 505 5.33 -5.55 11.87
C ILE A 505 5.61 -6.52 13.02
N ASN A 506 4.74 -6.56 14.03
CA ASN A 506 5.02 -7.26 15.28
C ASN A 506 4.43 -8.68 15.36
N GLY A 507 3.85 -9.19 14.27
CA GLY A 507 3.31 -10.55 14.26
C GLY A 507 1.98 -10.65 15.00
N HIS A 508 1.04 -9.77 14.67
CA HIS A 508 -0.35 -9.81 15.16
C HIS A 508 -1.36 -9.94 14.00
N MET A 509 -0.98 -10.58 12.91
CA MET A 509 -1.85 -10.82 11.76
C MET A 509 -3.02 -11.76 12.08
N GLY A 510 -3.02 -12.38 13.26
CA GLY A 510 -4.17 -13.12 13.80
C GLY A 510 -5.44 -12.28 13.86
N LYS A 511 -5.33 -10.96 13.91
CA LYS A 511 -6.45 -10.03 13.76
C LYS A 511 -7.18 -10.16 12.42
N ALA A 512 -6.45 -10.40 11.32
CA ALA A 512 -7.00 -10.67 9.99
C ALA A 512 -7.26 -12.17 9.73
N SER A 513 -6.62 -13.06 10.49
CA SER A 513 -6.77 -14.52 10.42
C SER A 513 -7.35 -15.08 11.73
N SER A 514 -6.53 -15.77 12.52
CA SER A 514 -6.78 -16.30 13.86
C SER A 514 -5.48 -16.27 14.69
N SER A 515 -5.58 -16.43 16.01
CA SER A 515 -4.46 -16.44 16.95
C SER A 515 -3.40 -17.50 16.64
N ASP A 516 -3.76 -18.53 15.87
CA ASP A 516 -2.88 -19.64 15.50
C ASP A 516 -2.00 -19.31 14.28
N LEU A 517 -2.27 -18.17 13.61
CA LEU A 517 -1.58 -17.72 12.40
C LEU A 517 -1.16 -16.23 12.50
N PRO A 518 -0.38 -15.84 13.54
CA PRO A 518 -0.12 -14.43 13.82
C PRO A 518 1.01 -13.80 12.98
N ASP A 519 1.90 -14.60 12.39
CA ASP A 519 3.16 -14.10 11.85
C ASP A 519 3.14 -14.01 10.33
N ALA A 520 3.16 -12.79 9.78
CA ALA A 520 3.49 -12.58 8.37
C ALA A 520 4.94 -12.99 8.10
N TYR A 521 5.13 -13.94 7.19
CA TYR A 521 6.46 -14.48 6.85
C TYR A 521 6.83 -14.28 5.38
N SER A 522 5.88 -13.94 4.52
CA SER A 522 6.17 -13.57 3.13
C SER A 522 5.15 -12.56 2.60
N VAL A 523 5.56 -11.77 1.61
CA VAL A 523 4.66 -10.99 0.74
C VAL A 523 5.08 -11.16 -0.72
N TYR A 524 4.14 -10.97 -1.64
CA TYR A 524 4.38 -11.03 -3.07
C TYR A 524 4.17 -9.64 -3.66
N LEU A 525 5.25 -8.97 -4.02
CA LEU A 525 5.20 -7.59 -4.50
C LEU A 525 5.19 -7.51 -6.03
N PRO A 526 4.34 -6.65 -6.62
CA PRO A 526 4.36 -6.39 -8.05
C PRO A 526 5.62 -5.58 -8.44
N ARG A 527 6.28 -6.00 -9.52
CA ARG A 527 7.44 -5.33 -10.12
C ARG A 527 7.08 -4.45 -11.33
#